data_AF-A0A1Y0VQE2-F1
#
_entry.id   AF-A0A1Y0VQE2-F1
#
_cell.length_a   1.000
_cell.length_b   1.000
_cell.length_c   1.000
_cell.angle_alpha   90.00
_cell.angle_beta   90.00
_cell.angle_gamma   90.00
#
_symmetry.space_group_name_H-M   'P 1'
#
loop_
_entity.id
_entity.type
_entity.pdbx_description
1 polymer ?
#
loop_
_entity_poly.entity_id
_entity_poly.type
_entity_poly.pdbx_seq_one_letter_code
_entity_poly.pdbx_strand_id
1 'polypeptide(L)'
;MATPAEKMWHDFTTKNKIEGKTYQTRWFGPQDQPDEINRLNALILSGKKRSTSKPLAYYSAEQEAVPQVGDYFILLNGDMKPIAIIQTVVSELIPFLRISGEHAYNEGEGDLSIEDWRARSLAKFTKLMQKYDTQFTEDKPVVSEVFKVVYSEK
;
A
#
# COMPACT_ATOMS: atom_id res chain seq x y z
N MET A 1 -14.18 -22.12 -12.32
CA MET A 1 -14.83 -20.79 -12.43
C MET A 1 -13.78 -19.76 -12.05
N ALA A 2 -13.70 -18.64 -12.78
CA ALA A 2 -12.77 -17.57 -12.42
C ALA A 2 -13.15 -16.96 -11.06
N THR A 3 -12.16 -16.68 -10.22
CA THR A 3 -12.34 -15.95 -8.97
C THR A 3 -12.83 -14.52 -9.24
N PRO A 4 -13.46 -13.84 -8.28
CA PRO A 4 -13.83 -12.44 -8.43
C PRO A 4 -12.63 -11.54 -8.80
N ALA A 5 -11.44 -11.85 -8.29
CA ALA A 5 -10.20 -11.14 -8.59
C ALA A 5 -9.75 -11.35 -10.05
N GLU A 6 -9.76 -12.59 -10.54
CA GLU A 6 -9.44 -12.91 -11.93
C GLU A 6 -10.41 -12.23 -12.90
N LYS A 7 -11.71 -12.19 -12.56
CA LYS A 7 -12.72 -11.47 -13.34
C LYS A 7 -12.40 -9.97 -13.40
N MET A 8 -12.17 -9.33 -12.25
CA MET A 8 -11.85 -7.90 -12.19
C MET A 8 -10.60 -7.56 -13.01
N TRP A 9 -9.56 -8.39 -12.92
CA TRP A 9 -8.34 -8.23 -13.72
C TRP A 9 -8.61 -8.37 -15.22
N HIS A 10 -9.39 -9.37 -15.61
CA HIS A 10 -9.76 -9.59 -17.01
C HIS A 10 -10.55 -8.41 -17.58
N ASP A 11 -11.52 -7.89 -16.84
CA ASP A 11 -12.34 -6.74 -17.26
C ASP A 11 -11.47 -5.49 -17.44
N PHE A 12 -10.55 -5.23 -16.49
CA PHE A 12 -9.62 -4.10 -16.56
C PHE A 12 -8.64 -4.22 -17.73
N THR A 13 -7.99 -5.37 -17.90
CA THR A 13 -6.99 -5.57 -18.95
C THR A 13 -7.60 -5.53 -20.34
N THR A 14 -8.77 -6.16 -20.52
CA THR A 14 -9.52 -6.13 -21.79
C THR A 14 -9.94 -4.71 -22.15
N LYS A 15 -10.51 -3.96 -21.20
CA LYS A 15 -10.95 -2.58 -21.42
C LYS A 15 -9.80 -1.63 -21.80
N ASN A 16 -8.62 -1.83 -21.22
CA ASN A 16 -7.46 -0.95 -21.40
C ASN A 16 -6.42 -1.49 -22.39
N LYS A 17 -6.67 -2.65 -23.02
CA LYS A 17 -5.73 -3.33 -23.93
C LYS A 17 -4.35 -3.55 -23.29
N ILE A 18 -4.34 -4.00 -22.04
CA ILE A 18 -3.11 -4.30 -21.29
C ILE A 18 -2.75 -5.77 -21.55
N GLU A 19 -1.56 -6.01 -22.07
CA GLU A 19 -1.04 -7.34 -22.40
C GLU A 19 0.25 -7.64 -21.62
N GLY A 20 0.49 -8.92 -21.32
CA GLY A 20 1.74 -9.38 -20.69
C GLY A 20 1.98 -8.87 -19.26
N LYS A 21 0.96 -8.35 -18.59
CA LYS A 21 1.02 -7.90 -17.20
C LYS A 21 0.32 -8.87 -16.26
N THR A 22 0.80 -8.92 -15.04
CA THR A 22 0.23 -9.70 -13.94
C THR A 22 -0.22 -8.77 -12.82
N TYR A 23 -0.96 -9.33 -11.87
CA TYR A 23 -1.38 -8.62 -10.67
C TYR A 23 -1.05 -9.45 -9.43
N GLN A 24 -1.01 -8.78 -8.29
CA GLN A 24 -1.07 -9.38 -6.96
C GLN A 24 -2.30 -8.88 -6.22
N THR A 25 -2.67 -9.49 -5.10
CA THR A 25 -3.70 -8.95 -4.21
C THR A 25 -3.05 -8.15 -3.08
N ARG A 26 -3.75 -7.12 -2.59
CA ARG A 26 -3.27 -6.26 -1.50
C ARG A 26 -4.43 -5.74 -0.66
N TRP A 27 -4.22 -5.60 0.63
CA TRP A 27 -5.06 -4.80 1.53
C TRP A 27 -4.18 -3.86 2.37
N PHE A 28 -4.78 -2.83 2.95
CA PHE A 28 -4.08 -1.88 3.83
C PHE A 28 -4.65 -2.01 5.25
N GLY A 29 -3.77 -2.11 6.24
CA GLY A 29 -4.14 -2.34 7.64
C GLY A 29 -4.00 -3.81 8.08
N PRO A 30 -4.22 -4.10 9.39
CA PRO A 30 -4.17 -5.46 9.92
C PRO A 30 -5.30 -6.33 9.37
N GLN A 31 -5.00 -7.56 8.94
CA GLN A 31 -6.00 -8.46 8.35
C GLN A 31 -7.14 -8.83 9.34
N ASP A 32 -6.83 -8.86 10.63
CA ASP A 32 -7.77 -9.13 11.73
C ASP A 32 -8.63 -7.91 12.11
N GLN A 33 -8.51 -6.79 11.39
CA GLN A 33 -9.27 -5.55 11.64
C GLN A 33 -9.99 -5.08 10.36
N PRO A 34 -11.09 -5.75 9.95
CA PRO A 34 -11.78 -5.48 8.69
C PRO A 34 -12.29 -4.04 8.57
N ASP A 35 -12.74 -3.43 9.67
CA ASP A 35 -13.20 -2.04 9.69
C ASP A 35 -12.09 -1.05 9.35
N GLU A 36 -10.86 -1.31 9.82
CA GLU A 36 -9.70 -0.49 9.52
C GLU A 36 -9.31 -0.60 8.04
N ILE A 37 -9.37 -1.82 7.48
CA ILE A 37 -9.15 -2.04 6.05
C ILE A 37 -10.17 -1.26 5.23
N ASN A 38 -11.45 -1.33 5.60
CA ASN A 38 -12.52 -0.61 4.91
C ASN A 38 -12.34 0.92 5.03
N ARG A 39 -11.93 1.42 6.20
CA ARG A 39 -11.60 2.84 6.41
C ARG A 39 -10.47 3.32 5.51
N LEU A 40 -9.38 2.55 5.42
CA LEU A 40 -8.23 2.86 4.57
C LEU A 40 -8.60 2.79 3.08
N ASN A 41 -9.41 1.81 2.68
CA ASN A 41 -9.93 1.73 1.32
C ASN A 41 -10.79 2.93 0.93
N ALA A 42 -11.62 3.45 1.84
CA ALA A 42 -12.39 4.67 1.58
C ALA A 42 -11.47 5.88 1.30
N LEU A 43 -10.33 5.98 1.98
CA LEU A 43 -9.31 7.01 1.71
C LEU A 43 -8.64 6.81 0.35
N ILE A 44 -8.35 5.57 -0.03
CA ILE A 44 -7.75 5.22 -1.32
C ILE A 44 -8.71 5.54 -2.47
N LEU A 45 -9.96 5.07 -2.38
CA LEU A 45 -10.97 5.25 -3.41
C LEU A 45 -11.40 6.71 -3.57
N SER A 46 -11.37 7.51 -2.51
CA SER A 46 -11.60 8.96 -2.59
C SER A 46 -10.39 9.75 -3.09
N GLY A 47 -9.24 9.09 -3.30
CA GLY A 47 -8.00 9.73 -3.75
C GLY A 47 -7.26 10.52 -2.67
N LYS A 48 -7.68 10.42 -1.40
CA LYS A 48 -6.99 11.05 -0.26
C LYS A 48 -5.71 10.31 0.09
N LYS A 49 -5.75 8.97 0.11
CA LYS A 49 -4.58 8.11 0.30
C LYS A 49 -4.06 7.66 -1.06
N ARG A 50 -2.87 8.13 -1.43
CA ARG A 50 -2.18 7.84 -2.69
C ARG A 50 -0.76 7.32 -2.49
N SER A 51 -0.32 7.24 -1.23
CA SER A 51 1.00 6.74 -0.90
C SER A 51 0.97 5.83 0.32
N THR A 52 2.02 5.05 0.47
CA THR A 52 2.26 4.17 1.62
C THR A 52 3.75 3.99 1.84
N SER A 53 4.10 3.59 3.06
CA SER A 53 5.48 3.35 3.45
C SER A 53 5.59 2.08 4.29
N LYS A 54 6.65 1.30 4.05
CA LYS A 54 7.02 0.15 4.90
C LYS A 54 8.54 0.10 5.10
N PRO A 55 9.04 -0.39 6.26
CA PRO A 55 10.47 -0.64 6.44
C PRO A 55 11.03 -1.54 5.36
N LEU A 56 12.23 -1.27 4.84
CA LEU A 56 12.88 -2.18 3.87
C LEU A 56 13.01 -3.60 4.44
N ALA A 57 13.38 -3.69 5.73
CA ALA A 57 13.59 -4.96 6.41
C ALA A 57 12.33 -5.85 6.46
N TYR A 58 11.12 -5.26 6.40
CA TYR A 58 9.87 -6.03 6.32
C TYR A 58 9.84 -6.93 5.08
N TYR A 59 10.22 -6.40 3.91
CA TYR A 59 10.22 -7.15 2.66
C TYR A 59 11.17 -8.35 2.69
N SER A 60 12.35 -8.16 3.29
CA SER A 60 13.31 -9.25 3.47
C SER A 60 12.80 -10.32 4.44
N ALA A 61 12.15 -9.90 5.53
CA ALA A 61 11.66 -10.82 6.56
C ALA A 61 10.45 -11.65 6.07
N GLU A 62 9.53 -11.05 5.32
CA GLU A 62 8.35 -11.72 4.75
C GLU A 62 8.64 -12.39 3.40
N GLN A 63 9.87 -12.30 2.88
CA GLN A 63 10.23 -12.76 1.53
C GLN A 63 9.31 -12.16 0.44
N GLU A 64 8.82 -10.95 0.68
CA GLU A 64 7.99 -10.19 -0.24
C GLU A 64 8.89 -9.34 -1.16
N ALA A 65 8.52 -9.23 -2.44
CA ALA A 65 9.19 -8.32 -3.36
C ALA A 65 8.83 -6.86 -3.04
N VAL A 66 9.82 -5.96 -3.14
CA VAL A 66 9.59 -4.51 -3.11
C VAL A 66 8.73 -4.13 -4.34
N PRO A 67 7.60 -3.43 -4.17
CA PRO A 67 6.75 -3.01 -5.29
C PRO A 67 7.55 -2.20 -6.30
N GLN A 68 7.36 -2.46 -7.58
CA GLN A 68 8.03 -1.76 -8.68
C GLN A 68 7.06 -0.86 -9.43
N VAL A 69 7.59 0.19 -10.07
CA VAL A 69 6.79 1.05 -10.93
C VAL A 69 6.15 0.22 -12.05
N GLY A 70 4.84 0.33 -12.18
CA GLY A 70 4.05 -0.42 -13.15
C GLY A 70 3.43 -1.71 -12.60
N ASP A 71 3.72 -2.10 -11.35
CA ASP A 71 3.05 -3.21 -10.70
C ASP A 71 1.57 -2.89 -10.46
N TYR A 72 0.72 -3.90 -10.65
CA TYR A 72 -0.71 -3.80 -10.41
C TYR A 72 -1.12 -4.64 -9.20
N PHE A 73 -1.98 -4.08 -8.37
CA PHE A 73 -2.53 -4.75 -7.21
C PHE A 73 -4.05 -4.67 -7.23
N ILE A 74 -4.72 -5.81 -7.08
CA ILE A 74 -6.15 -5.86 -6.76
C ILE A 74 -6.31 -5.55 -5.27
N LEU A 75 -6.97 -4.45 -4.98
CA LEU A 75 -7.29 -3.99 -3.63
C LEU A 75 -8.43 -4.83 -3.07
N LEU A 76 -8.21 -5.42 -1.88
CA LEU A 76 -9.19 -6.20 -1.14
C LEU A 76 -9.81 -5.37 0.00
N ASN A 77 -11.11 -5.58 0.26
CA ASN A 77 -11.82 -5.00 1.40
C ASN A 77 -11.64 -5.83 2.69
N GLY A 78 -12.27 -5.42 3.79
CA GLY A 78 -12.23 -6.13 5.07
C GLY A 78 -12.70 -7.58 5.02
N ASP A 79 -13.56 -7.93 4.05
CA ASP A 79 -14.03 -9.31 3.82
C ASP A 79 -13.16 -10.09 2.83
N MET A 80 -11.97 -9.57 2.49
CA MET A 80 -11.07 -10.11 1.46
C MET A 80 -11.69 -10.20 0.05
N LYS A 81 -12.66 -9.33 -0.26
CA LYS A 81 -13.27 -9.22 -1.58
C LYS A 81 -12.61 -8.13 -2.42
N PRO A 82 -12.38 -8.35 -3.72
CA PRO A 82 -11.76 -7.34 -4.59
C PRO A 82 -12.70 -6.16 -4.82
N ILE A 83 -12.16 -4.94 -4.76
CA ILE A 83 -12.95 -3.70 -4.90
C ILE A 83 -12.37 -2.71 -5.92
N ALA A 84 -11.07 -2.78 -6.20
CA ALA A 84 -10.40 -1.89 -7.12
C ALA A 84 -9.07 -2.47 -7.59
N ILE A 85 -8.46 -1.85 -8.60
CA ILE A 85 -7.07 -2.08 -8.99
C ILE A 85 -6.31 -0.78 -8.77
N ILE A 86 -5.18 -0.89 -8.07
CA ILE A 86 -4.19 0.17 -7.94
C ILE A 86 -2.94 -0.18 -8.74
N GLN A 87 -2.23 0.84 -9.20
CA GLN A 87 -0.95 0.71 -9.87
C GLN A 87 0.11 1.53 -9.14
N THR A 88 1.25 0.93 -8.85
CA THR A 88 2.43 1.64 -8.34
C THR A 88 3.01 2.54 -9.42
N VAL A 89 3.17 3.82 -9.11
CA VAL A 89 3.70 4.84 -10.04
C VAL A 89 5.04 5.41 -9.58
N VAL A 90 5.36 5.30 -8.30
CA VAL A 90 6.68 5.61 -7.73
C VAL A 90 7.02 4.53 -6.71
N SER A 91 8.27 4.07 -6.71
CA SER A 91 8.82 3.20 -5.68
C SER A 91 10.27 3.58 -5.43
N GLU A 92 10.56 4.03 -4.21
CA GLU A 92 11.86 4.57 -3.84
C GLU A 92 12.30 4.02 -2.49
N LEU A 93 13.61 3.78 -2.36
CA LEU A 93 14.23 3.45 -1.08
C LEU A 93 14.84 4.72 -0.50
N ILE A 94 14.25 5.25 0.58
CA ILE A 94 14.70 6.49 1.21
C ILE A 94 14.80 6.35 2.73
N PRO A 95 15.71 7.07 3.40
CA PRO A 95 15.74 7.11 4.86
C PRO A 95 14.40 7.60 5.43
N PHE A 96 13.92 7.00 6.53
CA PHE A 96 12.66 7.38 7.16
C PHE A 96 12.54 8.89 7.43
N LEU A 97 13.60 9.52 7.95
CA LEU A 97 13.63 10.96 8.22
C LEU A 97 13.61 11.85 6.95
N ARG A 98 13.87 11.27 5.78
CA ARG A 98 13.89 11.96 4.48
C ARG A 98 12.57 11.85 3.71
N ILE A 99 11.58 11.16 4.25
CA ILE A 99 10.21 11.20 3.72
C ILE A 99 9.74 12.66 3.66
N SER A 100 9.23 13.05 2.49
CA SER A 100 8.76 14.41 2.26
C SER A 100 7.43 14.65 2.96
N GLY A 101 7.15 15.92 3.27
CA GLY A 101 5.83 16.31 3.80
C GLY A 101 4.70 16.01 2.81
N GLU A 102 4.97 16.10 1.50
CA GLU A 102 4.01 15.74 0.46
C GLU A 102 3.65 14.25 0.50
N HIS A 103 4.65 13.36 0.65
CA HIS A 103 4.39 11.92 0.79
C HIS A 103 3.60 11.63 2.06
N ALA A 104 4.02 12.20 3.20
CA ALA A 104 3.30 12.08 4.46
C ALA A 104 1.82 12.53 4.35
N TYR A 105 1.58 13.68 3.73
CA TYR A 105 0.24 14.20 3.45
C TYR A 105 -0.56 13.22 2.57
N ASN A 106 0.07 12.68 1.52
CA ASN A 106 -0.55 11.74 0.60
C ASN A 106 -0.79 10.34 1.19
N GLU A 107 -0.28 10.01 2.38
CA GLU A 107 -0.71 8.80 3.09
C GLU A 107 -2.15 8.95 3.61
N GLY A 108 -2.67 10.18 3.71
CA GLY A 108 -4.09 10.47 3.90
C GLY A 108 -4.65 10.09 5.27
N GLU A 109 -3.79 9.82 6.24
CA GLU A 109 -4.14 9.36 7.58
C GLU A 109 -3.73 10.40 8.65
N GLY A 110 -4.38 10.35 9.82
CA GLY A 110 -4.08 11.26 10.93
C GLY A 110 -4.47 12.70 10.61
N ASP A 111 -3.64 13.66 11.02
CA ASP A 111 -3.89 15.10 10.81
C ASP A 111 -3.24 15.66 9.53
N LEU A 112 -2.60 14.79 8.74
CA LEU A 112 -1.91 15.09 7.48
C LEU A 112 -0.61 15.89 7.62
N SER A 113 -0.12 16.12 8.84
CA SER A 113 1.19 16.72 9.10
C SER A 113 2.34 15.71 9.01
N ILE A 114 3.55 16.19 8.74
CA ILE A 114 4.75 15.34 8.74
C ILE A 114 5.11 14.91 10.17
N GLU A 115 4.80 15.72 11.18
CA GLU A 115 5.02 15.44 12.59
C GLU A 115 4.18 14.25 13.06
N ASP A 116 2.86 14.27 12.79
CA ASP A 116 1.97 13.13 13.06
C ASP A 116 2.39 11.89 12.28
N TRP A 117 2.68 12.04 10.98
CA TRP A 117 3.13 10.93 10.16
C TRP A 117 4.38 10.27 10.74
N ARG A 118 5.38 11.06 11.18
CA ARG A 118 6.60 10.53 11.82
C ARG A 118 6.27 9.78 13.09
N ALA A 119 5.48 10.38 13.99
CA ALA A 119 5.14 9.75 15.26
C ALA A 119 4.38 8.43 15.07
N ARG A 120 3.32 8.42 14.26
CA ARG A 120 2.51 7.23 13.99
C ARG A 120 3.27 6.16 13.21
N SER A 121 4.03 6.56 12.20
CA SER A 121 4.81 5.61 11.39
C SER A 121 5.95 5.00 12.18
N LEU A 122 6.66 5.77 13.02
CA LEU A 122 7.69 5.23 13.91
C LEU A 122 7.08 4.20 14.89
N ALA A 123 5.97 4.53 15.54
CA ALA A 123 5.28 3.60 16.44
C ALA A 123 4.82 2.31 15.71
N LYS A 124 4.22 2.48 14.52
CA LYS A 124 3.76 1.38 13.67
C LYS A 124 4.91 0.49 13.21
N PHE A 125 6.00 1.07 12.72
CA PHE A 125 7.14 0.34 12.19
C PHE A 125 7.94 -0.35 13.30
N THR A 126 8.12 0.28 14.46
CA THR A 126 8.74 -0.37 15.62
C THR A 126 7.94 -1.59 16.06
N LYS A 127 6.61 -1.47 16.18
CA LYS A 127 5.75 -2.61 16.52
C LYS A 127 5.76 -3.70 15.44
N LEU A 128 5.78 -3.32 14.16
CA LEU A 128 5.83 -4.26 13.05
C LEU A 128 7.14 -5.07 13.07
N MET A 129 8.28 -4.39 13.25
CA MET A 129 9.61 -5.02 13.17
C MET A 129 9.98 -5.85 14.39
N GLN A 130 9.35 -5.61 15.55
CA GLN A 130 9.48 -6.46 16.74
C GLN A 130 9.17 -7.94 16.47
N LYS A 131 8.30 -8.24 15.49
CA LYS A 131 7.97 -9.63 15.10
C LYS A 131 9.14 -10.39 14.48
N TYR A 132 10.17 -9.68 14.01
CA TYR A 132 11.32 -10.24 13.32
C TYR A 132 12.62 -10.01 14.10
N ASP A 133 12.52 -9.84 15.43
CA ASP A 133 13.65 -9.56 16.34
C ASP A 133 14.54 -8.40 15.86
N THR A 134 13.94 -7.44 15.14
CA THR A 134 14.65 -6.33 14.51
C THR A 134 14.11 -5.01 15.07
N GLN A 135 15.00 -4.15 15.55
CA GLN A 135 14.61 -2.82 15.98
C GLN A 135 14.52 -1.88 14.76
N PHE A 136 13.37 -1.21 14.60
CA PHE A 136 13.25 -0.10 13.67
C PHE A 136 13.67 1.20 14.36
N THR A 137 14.53 1.98 13.70
CA THR A 137 15.04 3.26 14.16
C THR A 137 14.94 4.28 13.03
N GLU A 138 14.95 5.57 13.35
CA GLU A 138 14.66 6.65 12.40
C GLU A 138 15.70 6.79 11.26
N ASP A 139 16.89 6.21 11.43
CA ASP A 139 17.95 6.13 10.41
C ASP A 139 17.72 5.01 9.39
N LYS A 140 16.78 4.09 9.65
CA LYS A 140 16.53 2.95 8.76
C LYS A 140 15.81 3.38 7.49
N PRO A 141 16.12 2.73 6.35
CA PRO A 141 15.44 3.01 5.10
C PRO A 141 14.03 2.42 5.08
N VAL A 142 13.13 3.14 4.43
CA VAL A 142 11.76 2.70 4.13
C VAL A 142 11.58 2.65 2.62
N VAL A 143 10.76 1.72 2.16
CA VAL A 143 10.20 1.76 0.82
C VAL A 143 9.06 2.77 0.85
N SER A 144 9.23 3.84 0.09
CA SER A 144 8.24 4.85 -0.21
C SER A 144 7.54 4.48 -1.51
N GLU A 145 6.22 4.29 -1.46
CA GLU A 145 5.42 3.90 -2.61
C GLU A 145 4.32 4.95 -2.88
N VAL A 146 4.21 5.41 -4.12
CA VAL A 146 3.05 6.16 -4.60
C VAL A 146 2.28 5.28 -5.58
N PHE A 147 0.96 5.25 -5.43
CA PHE A 147 0.07 4.47 -6.28
C PHE A 147 -1.14 5.30 -6.69
N LYS A 148 -1.82 4.84 -7.73
CA LYS A 148 -3.10 5.40 -8.20
C LYS A 148 -4.13 4.29 -8.37
N VAL A 149 -5.39 4.60 -8.10
CA VAL A 149 -6.51 3.74 -8.51
C VAL A 149 -6.66 3.84 -10.03
N VAL A 150 -6.57 2.71 -10.72
CA VAL A 150 -6.69 2.61 -12.19
C VAL A 150 -7.98 1.95 -12.64
N TYR A 151 -8.64 1.24 -11.73
CA TYR A 151 -9.93 0.61 -11.97
C TYR A 151 -10.71 0.51 -10.66
N SER A 152 -11.99 0.79 -10.70
CA SER A 152 -12.94 0.53 -9.61
C SER A 152 -14.28 0.22 -10.24
N GLU A 153 -14.95 -0.82 -9.77
CA GLU A 153 -16.35 -1.04 -10.16
C GLU A 153 -17.18 0.04 -9.46
N LYS A 154 -17.97 0.79 -10.24
CA LYS A 154 -18.93 1.77 -9.71
C LYS A 154 -20.20 1.07 -9.24
#